data_AF-A0A662YS64-F1
#
_entry.id   AF-A0A662YS64-F1
#
_cell.length_a   1.000
_cell.length_b   1.000
_cell.length_c   1.000
_cell.angle_alpha   90.00
_cell.angle_beta   90.00
_cell.angle_gamma   90.00
#
_symmetry.space_group_name_H-M   'P 1'
#
loop_
_entity.id
_entity.type
_entity.pdbx_description
1 polymer ?
#
loop_
_entity_poly.entity_id
_entity_poly.type
_entity_poly.pdbx_seq_one_letter_code
_entity_poly.pdbx_strand_id
1 'polypeptide(L)'
;MPEKKLRKLVFPFEDLERHLSSKGHTKKMNFFTVGKAFTLVDMPGYGYKAPKDFVDMVETYLETRHNLKRTFLLVDGSVGLLHADRIAIDMCEEFGLPYVLVITKIDKAKQGELLRHILEVQEVIQNHTVGCFPQPFLVRYSMSWIANLYR
;
A
#
# COMPACT_ATOMS: atom_id res chain seq x y z
N MET A 1 0.79 -1.68 -14.76
CA MET A 1 -0.50 -2.40 -14.81
C MET A 1 -0.71 -3.56 -13.77
N PRO A 2 -0.01 -3.62 -12.61
CA PRO A 2 -0.47 -4.42 -11.45
C PRO A 2 -1.44 -3.68 -10.51
N GLU A 3 -1.42 -2.34 -10.50
CA GLU A 3 -2.06 -1.48 -9.48
C GLU A 3 -3.59 -1.60 -9.42
N LYS A 4 -4.28 -1.86 -10.55
CA LYS A 4 -5.76 -2.00 -10.56
C LYS A 4 -6.28 -3.23 -9.80
N LYS A 5 -5.45 -4.27 -9.60
CA LYS A 5 -5.88 -5.57 -9.02
C LYS A 5 -5.83 -5.59 -7.49
N LEU A 6 -4.92 -4.83 -6.88
CA LEU A 6 -4.83 -4.69 -5.42
C LEU A 6 -5.99 -3.84 -4.84
N ARG A 7 -6.50 -2.89 -5.62
CA ARG A 7 -7.61 -1.99 -5.23
C ARG A 7 -8.90 -2.73 -4.84
N LYS A 8 -9.35 -3.69 -5.66
CA LYS A 8 -10.56 -4.48 -5.39
C LYS A 8 -10.39 -5.50 -4.25
N LEU A 9 -9.15 -5.81 -3.88
CA LEU A 9 -8.82 -6.81 -2.88
C LEU A 9 -8.90 -6.25 -1.46
N VAL A 10 -8.48 -4.99 -1.29
CA VAL A 10 -8.54 -4.27 -0.01
C VAL A 10 -9.87 -3.53 0.15
N PHE A 11 -10.46 -3.06 -0.96
CA PHE A 11 -11.65 -2.21 -0.93
C PHE A 11 -12.64 -2.59 -2.06
N PRO A 12 -13.58 -3.51 -1.81
CA PRO A 12 -14.57 -3.96 -2.79
C PRO A 12 -15.78 -3.00 -2.85
N PHE A 13 -15.57 -1.74 -3.24
CA PHE A 13 -16.66 -0.77 -3.37
C PHE A 13 -17.15 -0.69 -4.82
N GLU A 14 -18.47 -0.76 -5.01
CA GLU A 14 -19.14 -0.66 -6.32
C GLU A 14 -19.20 0.80 -6.82
N ASP A 15 -19.32 1.78 -5.91
CA ASP A 15 -19.44 3.22 -6.22
C ASP A 15 -18.09 3.96 -6.15
N LEU A 16 -17.16 3.63 -7.06
CA LEU A 16 -15.81 4.20 -7.06
C LEU A 16 -15.61 5.21 -8.21
N GLU A 17 -15.63 6.50 -7.91
CA GLU A 17 -15.36 7.56 -8.90
C GLU A 17 -13.88 7.96 -8.93
N ARG A 18 -13.23 7.81 -10.10
CA ARG A 18 -11.80 8.10 -10.27
C ARG A 18 -11.55 9.54 -10.71
N HIS A 19 -10.70 10.22 -9.95
CA HIS A 19 -10.15 11.53 -10.29
C HIS A 19 -8.61 11.45 -10.40
N LEU A 20 -8.05 12.11 -11.40
CA LEU A 20 -6.59 12.19 -11.61
C LEU A 20 -6.09 13.56 -11.19
N SER A 21 -5.08 13.62 -10.34
CA SER A 21 -4.31 14.85 -10.13
C SER A 21 -3.21 14.94 -11.20
N SER A 22 -3.08 16.08 -11.87
CA SER A 22 -2.04 16.33 -12.88
C SER A 22 -1.27 17.61 -12.60
N LYS A 23 -0.04 17.45 -12.11
CA LYS A 23 1.04 18.43 -12.29
C LYS A 23 2.33 17.67 -12.61
N GLY A 24 2.89 17.90 -13.80
CA GLY A 24 4.23 17.40 -14.19
C GLY A 24 4.30 15.96 -14.73
N HIS A 25 5.46 15.62 -15.32
CA HIS A 25 5.78 14.44 -16.13
C HIS A 25 5.90 13.10 -15.35
N THR A 26 5.17 12.95 -14.26
CA THR A 26 5.40 11.90 -13.26
C THR A 26 4.15 11.08 -13.04
N LYS A 27 4.33 9.79 -12.71
CA LYS A 27 3.22 8.86 -12.43
C LYS A 27 2.18 9.53 -11.51
N LYS A 28 0.94 9.56 -11.96
CA LYS A 28 -0.17 10.26 -11.31
C LYS A 28 -0.62 9.55 -10.04
N MET A 29 -0.77 10.28 -8.93
CA MET A 29 -1.63 9.82 -7.82
C MET A 29 -3.08 9.72 -8.32
N ASN A 30 -3.74 8.63 -7.97
CA ASN A 30 -5.12 8.40 -8.36
C ASN A 30 -6.02 8.52 -7.14
N PHE A 31 -7.02 9.39 -7.22
CA PHE A 31 -8.00 9.59 -6.16
C PHE A 31 -9.29 8.86 -6.53
N PHE A 32 -9.87 8.18 -5.56
CA PHE A 32 -11.10 7.43 -5.70
C PHE A 32 -12.06 7.82 -4.59
N THR A 33 -13.15 8.46 -4.94
CA THR A 33 -14.19 8.78 -3.96
C THR A 33 -15.11 7.58 -3.79
N VAL A 34 -15.36 7.19 -2.55
CA VAL A 34 -16.30 6.13 -2.18
C VAL A 34 -17.55 6.79 -1.62
N GLY A 35 -18.55 6.98 -2.49
CA GLY A 35 -19.79 7.70 -2.16
C GLY A 35 -19.52 9.10 -1.56
N LYS A 36 -20.07 9.38 -0.38
CA LYS A 36 -19.77 10.60 0.40
C LYS A 36 -18.92 10.32 1.65
N ALA A 37 -18.35 9.12 1.76
CA ALA A 37 -17.74 8.64 3.00
C ALA A 37 -16.25 9.01 3.09
N PHE A 38 -15.45 8.64 2.09
CA PHE A 38 -14.01 8.90 2.08
C PHE A 38 -13.41 8.85 0.68
N THR A 39 -12.16 9.28 0.57
CA THR A 39 -11.34 9.17 -0.65
C THR A 39 -10.20 8.19 -0.43
N LEU A 40 -10.10 7.17 -1.28
CA LEU A 40 -8.92 6.33 -1.38
C LEU A 40 -7.93 6.97 -2.34
N VAL A 41 -6.65 6.92 -1.98
CA VAL A 41 -5.58 7.47 -2.81
C VAL A 41 -4.61 6.36 -3.14
N ASP A 42 -4.50 6.04 -4.43
CA ASP A 42 -3.51 5.12 -4.94
C ASP A 42 -2.30 5.92 -5.40
N MET A 43 -1.26 5.87 -4.58
CA MET A 43 0.03 6.50 -4.84
C MET A 43 0.82 5.66 -5.85
N PRO A 44 1.79 6.24 -6.57
CA PRO A 44 2.67 5.42 -7.40
C PRO A 44 3.37 4.36 -6.54
N GLY A 45 3.74 3.22 -7.15
CA GLY A 45 4.55 2.24 -6.42
C GLY A 45 5.95 2.80 -6.05
N TYR A 46 6.36 2.58 -4.80
CA TYR A 46 7.70 2.86 -4.30
C TYR A 46 8.72 1.75 -4.67
N GLY A 47 10.02 1.99 -4.44
CA GLY A 47 11.09 1.03 -4.71
C GLY A 47 11.57 0.98 -6.17
N TYR A 48 11.94 -0.21 -6.68
CA TYR A 48 12.64 -0.37 -7.98
C TYR A 48 11.94 0.28 -9.20
N LYS A 49 10.61 0.46 -9.13
CA LYS A 49 9.82 1.07 -10.21
C LYS A 49 9.33 2.49 -9.88
N ALA A 50 9.83 3.09 -8.81
CA ALA A 50 9.47 4.45 -8.42
C ALA A 50 9.99 5.46 -9.46
N PRO A 51 9.18 6.48 -9.83
CA PRO A 51 9.69 7.66 -10.53
C PRO A 51 10.84 8.36 -9.77
N LYS A 52 11.65 9.16 -10.47
CA LYS A 52 12.77 9.88 -9.84
C LYS A 52 12.33 10.87 -8.78
N ASP A 53 11.19 11.50 -9.00
CA ASP A 53 10.53 12.49 -8.13
C ASP A 53 9.40 11.86 -7.30
N PHE A 54 9.40 10.53 -7.20
CA PHE A 54 8.45 9.80 -6.37
C PHE A 54 8.53 10.23 -4.91
N VAL A 55 9.75 10.35 -4.39
CA VAL A 55 10.01 10.69 -2.99
C VAL A 55 9.40 12.05 -2.69
N ASP A 56 9.85 13.10 -3.39
CA ASP A 56 9.34 14.47 -3.22
C ASP A 56 7.81 14.55 -3.28
N MET A 57 7.19 13.87 -4.25
CA MET A 57 5.74 13.91 -4.44
C MET A 57 4.98 13.17 -3.32
N VAL A 58 5.44 11.99 -2.91
CA VAL A 58 4.79 11.19 -1.86
C VAL A 58 5.03 11.80 -0.50
N GLU A 59 6.26 12.24 -0.22
CA GLU A 59 6.66 12.92 1.00
C GLU A 59 5.81 14.17 1.23
N THR A 60 5.76 15.08 0.24
CA THR A 60 4.92 16.29 0.31
C THR A 60 3.46 15.93 0.60
N TYR A 61 2.93 14.87 -0.02
CA TYR A 61 1.55 14.48 0.21
C TYR A 61 1.32 13.90 1.61
N LEU A 62 2.21 13.03 2.09
CA LEU A 62 2.12 12.40 3.40
C LEU A 62 2.27 13.44 4.52
N GLU A 63 3.17 14.41 4.36
CA GLU A 63 3.42 15.48 5.32
C GLU A 63 2.26 16.50 5.38
N THR A 64 1.81 16.99 4.22
CA THR A 64 0.87 18.13 4.19
C THR A 64 -0.60 17.74 4.30
N ARG A 65 -0.96 16.46 4.15
CA ARG A 65 -2.35 16.03 4.05
C ARG A 65 -2.97 15.75 5.41
N HIS A 66 -3.40 16.81 6.10
CA HIS A 66 -4.01 16.72 7.44
C HIS A 66 -5.28 15.85 7.57
N ASN A 67 -5.99 15.60 6.46
CA ASN A 67 -7.17 14.72 6.47
C ASN A 67 -6.85 13.26 6.14
N LEU A 68 -5.58 12.89 5.94
CA LEU A 68 -5.15 11.50 5.81
C LEU A 68 -5.43 10.74 7.12
N LYS A 69 -6.19 9.65 7.03
CA LYS A 69 -6.62 8.89 8.22
C LYS A 69 -5.85 7.60 8.45
N ARG A 70 -5.37 6.96 7.38
CA ARG A 70 -4.62 5.70 7.46
C ARG A 70 -3.86 5.45 6.18
N THR A 71 -2.62 4.97 6.31
CA THR A 71 -1.79 4.52 5.20
C THR A 71 -1.72 2.98 5.19
N PHE A 72 -1.74 2.38 4.01
CA PHE A 72 -1.59 0.93 3.85
C PHE A 72 -0.33 0.67 3.04
N LEU A 73 0.70 0.12 3.67
CA LEU A 73 1.95 -0.25 3.01
C LEU A 73 1.83 -1.71 2.54
N LEU A 74 1.95 -1.92 1.23
CA LEU A 74 1.75 -3.22 0.61
C LEU A 74 3.11 -3.90 0.39
N VAL A 75 3.42 -4.88 1.24
CA VAL A 75 4.64 -5.67 1.15
C VAL A 75 4.36 -6.94 0.34
N ASP A 76 5.28 -7.34 -0.53
CA ASP A 76 5.16 -8.58 -1.29
C ASP A 76 5.60 -9.77 -0.43
N GLY A 77 4.66 -10.60 0.00
CA GLY A 77 4.93 -11.76 0.86
C GLY A 77 5.77 -12.85 0.21
N SER A 78 5.90 -12.84 -1.13
CA SER A 78 6.78 -13.77 -1.85
C SER A 78 8.24 -13.33 -1.89
N VAL A 79 8.52 -12.06 -1.58
CA VAL A 79 9.87 -11.48 -1.59
C VAL A 79 10.35 -11.13 -0.18
N GLY A 80 9.45 -10.67 0.68
CA GLY A 80 9.76 -10.18 2.03
C GLY A 80 9.97 -8.67 2.07
N LEU A 81 10.44 -8.16 3.21
CA LEU A 81 10.71 -6.73 3.39
C LEU A 81 11.94 -6.30 2.59
N LEU A 82 11.75 -5.33 1.69
CA LEU A 82 12.83 -4.70 0.95
C LEU A 82 13.28 -3.41 1.64
N HIS A 83 14.45 -2.91 1.24
CA HIS A 83 14.95 -1.63 1.72
C HIS A 83 13.97 -0.47 1.48
N ALA A 84 13.27 -0.49 0.34
CA ALA A 84 12.26 0.52 0.04
C ALA A 84 11.03 0.45 0.95
N ASP A 85 10.66 -0.73 1.47
CA ASP A 85 9.60 -0.86 2.47
C ASP A 85 10.03 -0.23 3.80
N ARG A 86 11.29 -0.41 4.18
CA ARG A 86 11.86 0.19 5.40
C ARG A 86 11.87 1.71 5.34
N ILE A 87 12.28 2.29 4.20
CA ILE A 87 12.19 3.74 3.98
C ILE A 87 10.74 4.23 4.11
N ALA A 88 9.78 3.51 3.52
CA ALA A 88 8.37 3.91 3.61
C ALA A 88 7.81 3.81 5.05
N ILE A 89 8.27 2.82 5.82
CA ILE A 89 7.99 2.69 7.26
C ILE A 89 8.56 3.89 8.02
N ASP A 90 9.84 4.19 7.81
CA ASP A 90 10.55 5.29 8.49
C ASP A 90 9.85 6.64 8.22
N MET A 91 9.44 6.90 6.96
CA MET A 91 8.66 8.10 6.61
C MET A 91 7.31 8.16 7.36
N CYS A 92 6.63 7.03 7.52
CA CYS A 92 5.36 7.02 8.27
C CYS A 92 5.58 7.28 9.76
N GLU A 93 6.64 6.74 10.35
CA GLU A 93 7.01 6.98 11.75
C GLU A 93 7.44 8.44 11.96
N GLU A 94 8.28 8.98 11.08
CA GLU A 94 8.77 10.37 11.14
C GLU A 94 7.62 11.38 11.06
N PHE A 95 6.65 11.16 10.17
CA PHE A 95 5.48 12.03 10.03
C PHE A 95 4.35 11.71 11.02
N GLY A 96 4.54 10.74 11.92
CA GLY A 96 3.54 10.32 12.90
C GLY A 96 2.23 9.82 12.28
N LEU A 97 2.31 9.22 11.09
CA LEU A 97 1.16 8.75 10.35
C LEU A 97 0.72 7.38 10.85
N PRO A 98 -0.57 7.14 11.10
CA PRO A 98 -1.06 5.80 11.40
C PRO A 98 -1.06 4.94 10.12
N TYR A 99 -0.41 3.77 10.16
CA TYR A 99 -0.34 2.88 9.02
C TYR A 99 -0.51 1.40 9.38
N VAL A 100 -0.68 0.60 8.33
CA VAL A 100 -0.89 -0.84 8.41
C VAL A 100 -0.01 -1.52 7.38
N LEU A 101 0.73 -2.55 7.80
CA LEU A 101 1.45 -3.44 6.89
C LEU A 101 0.48 -4.50 6.35
N VAL A 102 0.40 -4.60 5.03
CA VAL A 102 -0.41 -5.60 4.32
C VAL A 102 0.52 -6.49 3.50
N ILE A 103 0.63 -7.74 3.89
CA ILE A 103 1.46 -8.75 3.22
C ILE A 103 0.62 -9.38 2.11
N THR A 104 0.94 -9.02 0.88
CA THR A 104 0.21 -9.43 -0.33
C THR A 104 0.83 -10.68 -0.98
N LYS A 105 0.11 -11.30 -1.93
CA LYS A 105 0.59 -12.43 -2.75
C LYS A 105 1.06 -13.63 -1.92
N ILE A 106 0.45 -13.85 -0.76
CA ILE A 106 0.79 -14.97 0.13
C ILE A 106 0.60 -16.35 -0.54
N ASP A 107 -0.25 -16.42 -1.58
CA ASP A 107 -0.46 -17.59 -2.41
C ASP A 107 0.73 -17.94 -3.33
N LYS A 108 1.65 -16.99 -3.56
CA LYS A 108 2.82 -17.17 -4.43
C LYS A 108 4.10 -17.50 -3.66
N ALA A 109 4.07 -17.36 -2.34
CA ALA A 109 5.21 -17.65 -1.48
C ALA A 109 5.25 -19.13 -1.09
N LYS A 110 6.43 -19.72 -0.97
CA LYS A 110 6.56 -21.03 -0.32
C LYS A 110 6.25 -20.87 1.16
N GLN A 111 5.58 -21.85 1.78
CA GLN A 111 5.11 -21.74 3.16
C GLN A 111 6.21 -21.37 4.17
N GLY A 112 7.40 -21.99 4.05
CA GLY A 112 8.53 -21.68 4.94
C GLY A 112 9.09 -20.27 4.75
N GLU A 113 9.18 -19.80 3.50
CA GLU A 113 9.62 -18.43 3.19
C GLU A 113 8.61 -17.40 3.67
N LEU A 114 7.32 -17.66 3.46
CA LEU A 114 6.24 -16.80 3.94
C LEU A 114 6.27 -16.65 5.47
N LEU A 115 6.44 -17.77 6.19
CA LEU A 115 6.54 -17.73 7.65
C LEU A 115 7.73 -16.86 8.10
N ARG A 116 8.89 -17.03 7.46
CA ARG A 116 10.08 -16.19 7.73
C ARG A 116 9.80 -14.71 7.49
N HIS A 117 9.15 -14.36 6.37
CA HIS A 117 8.81 -12.97 6.06
C HIS A 117 7.81 -12.38 7.04
N ILE A 118 6.81 -13.15 7.49
CA ILE A 118 5.83 -12.70 8.49
C ILE A 118 6.53 -12.42 9.82
N LEU A 119 7.43 -13.31 10.27
CA LEU A 119 8.18 -13.11 11.50
C LEU A 119 9.07 -11.86 11.42
N GLU A 120 9.76 -11.65 10.29
CA GLU A 120 10.56 -10.44 10.05
C GLU A 120 9.69 -9.17 10.12
N VAL A 121 8.50 -9.19 9.53
CA VAL A 121 7.55 -8.08 9.60
C VAL A 121 7.07 -7.85 11.04
N GLN A 122 6.74 -8.91 11.78
CA GLN A 122 6.31 -8.79 13.18
C GLN A 122 7.40 -8.22 14.08
N GLU A 123 8.65 -8.63 13.89
CA GLU A 123 9.80 -8.09 14.61
C GLU A 123 9.97 -6.58 14.34
N VAL A 124 9.83 -6.16 13.08
CA VAL A 124 9.87 -4.74 12.71
C VAL A 124 8.74 -3.98 13.42
N ILE A 125 7.51 -4.48 13.38
CA ILE A 125 6.37 -3.84 14.04
C ILE A 125 6.64 -3.67 15.55
N GLN A 126 7.15 -4.72 16.21
CA GLN A 126 7.34 -4.70 17.66
C GLN A 126 8.49 -3.81 18.13
N ASN A 127 9.59 -3.78 17.37
CA ASN A 127 10.84 -3.18 17.83
C ASN A 127 11.17 -1.84 17.19
N HIS A 128 10.54 -1.50 16.06
CA HIS A 128 10.90 -0.34 15.25
C HIS A 128 9.74 0.62 14.96
N THR A 129 8.52 0.31 15.41
CA THR A 129 7.34 1.11 15.05
C THR A 129 6.50 1.48 16.27
N VAL A 130 5.95 2.70 16.25
CA VAL A 130 4.99 3.21 17.24
C VAL A 130 3.63 3.47 16.57
N GLY A 131 3.64 3.96 15.33
CA GLY A 131 2.42 4.30 14.57
C GLY A 131 1.78 3.14 13.81
N CYS A 132 2.46 1.99 13.73
CA CYS A 132 1.97 0.83 13.00
C CYS A 132 0.87 0.09 13.76
N PHE A 133 -0.16 -0.36 13.03
CA PHE A 133 -1.13 -1.29 13.58
C PHE A 133 -0.46 -2.64 13.91
N PRO A 134 -0.59 -3.17 15.15
CA PRO A 134 0.21 -4.32 15.61
C PRO A 134 0.04 -5.61 14.78
N GLN A 135 -1.10 -5.77 14.12
CA GLN A 135 -1.40 -6.98 13.35
C GLN A 135 -1.22 -6.72 11.84
N PRO A 136 -0.27 -7.39 11.17
CA PRO A 136 -0.20 -7.34 9.71
C PRO A 136 -1.36 -8.11 9.09
N PHE A 137 -1.89 -7.62 7.97
CA PHE A 137 -2.94 -8.30 7.21
C PHE A 137 -2.35 -9.15 6.10
N LEU A 138 -2.70 -10.44 6.07
CA LEU A 138 -2.27 -11.37 5.03
C LEU A 138 -3.33 -11.45 3.94
N VAL A 139 -2.96 -11.17 2.69
CA VAL A 139 -3.92 -11.15 1.58
C VAL A 139 -3.44 -11.95 0.38
N ARG A 140 -4.28 -12.89 -0.07
CA ARG A 140 -4.05 -13.66 -1.30
C ARG A 140 -4.25 -12.80 -2.53
N TYR A 141 -3.43 -12.99 -3.53
CA TYR A 141 -3.61 -12.40 -4.84
C TYR A 141 -4.71 -13.15 -5.62
N SER A 142 -5.97 -12.82 -5.34
CA SER A 142 -7.10 -13.41 -6.06
C SER A 142 -7.26 -12.73 -7.41
N MET A 143 -6.75 -13.37 -8.47
CA MET A 143 -6.97 -12.92 -9.84
C MET A 143 -8.33 -13.37 -10.40
N SER A 144 -8.97 -14.37 -9.77
CA SER A 144 -10.15 -15.07 -10.32
C SER A 144 -11.47 -14.34 -10.11
N TRP A 145 -11.65 -13.58 -9.02
CA TRP A 145 -12.92 -12.90 -8.73
C TRP A 145 -13.22 -11.71 -9.68
N ILE A 146 -12.21 -11.15 -10.33
CA ILE A 146 -12.38 -10.02 -11.27
C ILE A 146 -12.82 -10.48 -12.66
N ALA A 147 -12.50 -11.72 -13.05
CA ALA A 147 -12.86 -12.27 -14.36
C ALA A 147 -14.36 -12.58 -14.48
N ASN A 148 -15.03 -12.92 -13.36
CA ASN A 148 -16.47 -13.17 -13.33
C ASN A 148 -17.31 -11.91 -13.10
N LEU A 149 -16.70 -10.75 -12.80
CA LEU A 149 -17.43 -9.49 -12.59
C LEU A 149 -17.67 -8.68 -13.88
N TYR A 150 -17.26 -9.24 -15.03
CA TYR A 150 -17.47 -8.69 -16.38
C TYR A 150 -18.10 -9.74 -17.32
N ARG A 151 -18.76 -10.75 -16.75
CA ARG A 151 -19.66 -11.66 -17.47
C ARG A 151 -21.07 -11.46 -16.98
#